data_AF-A0A537JLW9-F1
#
_entry.id   AF-A0A537JLW9-F1
#
_cell.length_a   1.000
_cell.length_b   1.000
_cell.length_c   1.000
_cell.angle_alpha   90.00
_cell.angle_beta   90.00
_cell.angle_gamma   90.00
#
_symmetry.space_group_name_H-M   'P 1'
#
loop_
_entity.id
_entity.type
_entity.pdbx_description
1 polymer ?
#
loop_
_entity_poly.entity_id
_entity_poly.type
_entity_poly.pdbx_seq_one_letter_code
_entity_poly.pdbx_strand_id
1 'polypeptide(L)'
;MEHPGITGSLIAFDEVIPPRGGTAFTMRAGQVCRVVDLEGKQVADFICFHLRDFVDKLSPENTQLLNGTLLLTTGHHLYSTKATRLMTITADTCGVHDLISGSCSEYTNAFRYGVRGTPNCRSNFSAGGATGIQELKSKPGDYLDLRANIDLLIAISNCPQERNPCNGWTPTTLEVVVYEVEPTGKGAPRQ
;
A
#
# COMPACT_ATOMS: atom_id res chain seq x y z
N MET A 1 -13.24 11.72 8.36
CA MET A 1 -13.09 11.00 9.65
C MET A 1 -12.06 11.75 10.49
N GLU A 2 -12.06 11.71 11.82
CA GLU A 2 -10.88 12.20 12.58
C GLU A 2 -9.80 11.12 12.54
N HIS A 3 -8.58 11.46 12.11
CA HIS A 3 -7.49 10.51 11.94
C HIS A 3 -6.52 10.62 13.11
N PRO A 4 -6.51 9.66 14.05
CA PRO A 4 -5.71 9.74 15.26
C PRO A 4 -4.21 9.91 14.95
N GLY A 5 -3.54 10.83 15.65
CA GLY A 5 -2.12 11.10 15.49
C GLY A 5 -1.75 12.07 14.36
N ILE A 6 -2.71 12.53 13.55
CA ILE A 6 -2.50 13.54 12.51
C ILE A 6 -3.37 14.77 12.86
N THR A 7 -2.84 15.66 13.69
CA THR A 7 -3.53 16.88 14.15
C THR A 7 -3.04 18.12 13.42
N GLY A 8 -3.96 18.94 12.90
CA GLY A 8 -3.65 20.24 12.30
C GLY A 8 -3.11 20.20 10.86
N SER A 9 -3.21 19.06 10.19
CA SER A 9 -2.73 18.87 8.81
C SER A 9 -3.79 19.21 7.77
N LEU A 10 -3.40 19.84 6.65
CA LEU A 10 -4.29 20.06 5.51
C LEU A 10 -4.44 18.76 4.70
N ILE A 11 -5.65 18.40 4.30
CA ILE A 11 -5.90 17.26 3.41
C ILE A 11 -5.59 17.68 1.98
N ALA A 12 -4.62 17.01 1.35
CA ALA A 12 -4.22 17.22 -0.04
C ALA A 12 -4.98 16.30 -1.02
N PHE A 13 -5.41 15.13 -0.54
CA PHE A 13 -6.14 14.12 -1.31
C PHE A 13 -6.97 13.25 -0.35
N ASP A 14 -8.17 12.89 -0.75
CA ASP A 14 -9.08 12.03 0.00
C ASP A 14 -9.96 11.27 -1.00
N GLU A 15 -9.83 9.94 -1.02
CA GLU A 15 -10.62 9.09 -1.92
C GLU A 15 -11.01 7.78 -1.24
N VAL A 16 -12.29 7.41 -1.42
CA VAL A 16 -12.83 6.11 -1.06
C VAL A 16 -12.76 5.19 -2.28
N ILE A 17 -11.95 4.13 -2.18
CA ILE A 17 -11.76 3.14 -3.24
C ILE A 17 -12.79 2.02 -3.08
N PRO A 18 -13.77 1.89 -4.00
CA PRO A 18 -14.76 0.82 -3.91
C PRO A 18 -14.10 -0.56 -4.04
N PRO A 19 -14.79 -1.64 -3.60
CA PRO A 19 -14.32 -3.00 -3.83
C PRO A 19 -13.96 -3.22 -5.30
N ARG A 20 -12.83 -3.88 -5.56
CA ARG A 20 -12.31 -4.15 -6.92
C ARG A 20 -11.84 -2.91 -7.69
N GLY A 21 -11.94 -1.72 -7.12
CA GLY A 21 -11.48 -0.46 -7.70
C GLY A 21 -9.97 -0.23 -7.53
N GLY A 22 -9.52 0.93 -7.99
CA GLY A 22 -8.16 1.40 -7.76
C GLY A 22 -8.07 2.90 -7.98
N THR A 23 -7.03 3.50 -7.41
CA THR A 23 -6.71 4.93 -7.56
C THR A 23 -5.21 5.11 -7.76
N ALA A 24 -4.83 6.27 -8.31
CA ALA A 24 -3.45 6.69 -8.42
C ALA A 24 -3.32 8.18 -8.13
N PHE A 25 -2.28 8.55 -7.40
CA PHE A 25 -2.02 9.93 -7.00
C PHE A 25 -0.53 10.14 -6.79
N THR A 26 -0.12 11.41 -6.77
CA THR A 26 1.26 11.81 -6.48
C THR A 26 1.39 12.23 -5.03
N MET A 27 2.54 11.94 -4.42
CA MET A 27 2.92 12.50 -3.12
C MET A 27 4.22 13.28 -3.24
N ARG A 28 4.31 14.40 -2.52
CA ARG A 28 5.55 15.16 -2.33
C ARG A 28 6.30 14.65 -1.11
N ALA A 29 7.62 14.83 -1.12
CA ALA A 29 8.45 14.52 0.05
C ALA A 29 7.90 15.18 1.33
N GLY A 30 7.73 14.39 2.39
CA GLY A 30 7.22 14.82 3.69
C GLY A 30 5.72 14.61 3.91
N GLN A 31 4.92 14.48 2.85
CA GLN A 31 3.49 14.15 2.98
C GLN A 31 3.29 12.76 3.59
N VAL A 32 2.14 12.56 4.23
CA VAL A 32 1.74 11.28 4.82
C VAL A 32 0.48 10.78 4.14
N CYS A 33 0.51 9.54 3.65
CA CYS A 33 -0.65 8.83 3.14
C CYS A 33 -1.13 7.85 4.21
N ARG A 34 -2.39 7.98 4.63
CA ARG A 34 -3.08 7.02 5.47
C ARG A 34 -3.99 6.16 4.59
N VAL A 35 -3.81 4.85 4.67
CA VAL A 35 -4.74 3.86 4.10
C VAL A 35 -5.56 3.29 5.26
N VAL A 36 -6.89 3.37 5.17
CA VAL A 36 -7.83 2.90 6.20
C VAL A 36 -8.66 1.75 5.64
N ASP A 37 -8.72 0.65 6.38
CA ASP A 37 -9.64 -0.45 6.12
C ASP A 37 -10.98 -0.18 6.80
N LEU A 38 -11.97 0.28 6.03
CA LEU A 38 -13.23 0.78 6.58
C LEU A 38 -14.10 -0.31 7.22
N GLU A 39 -14.01 -1.54 6.68
CA GLU A 39 -14.89 -2.66 7.04
C GLU A 39 -14.10 -3.86 7.59
N GLY A 40 -12.77 -3.79 7.59
CA GLY A 40 -11.88 -4.86 8.02
C GLY A 40 -11.64 -5.90 6.92
N LYS A 41 -10.54 -6.62 7.09
CA LYS A 41 -10.06 -7.73 6.26
C LYS A 41 -9.77 -7.37 4.80
N GLN A 42 -9.80 -6.11 4.37
CA GLN A 42 -9.52 -5.78 2.97
C GLN A 42 -8.02 -5.64 2.70
N VAL A 43 -7.53 -6.37 1.70
CA VAL A 43 -6.15 -6.22 1.21
C VAL A 43 -6.10 -5.18 0.10
N ALA A 44 -5.17 -4.25 0.22
CA ALA A 44 -4.70 -3.43 -0.89
C ALA A 44 -3.44 -4.04 -1.47
N ASP A 45 -3.38 -4.14 -2.79
CA ASP A 45 -2.09 -4.14 -3.44
C ASP A 45 -1.62 -2.69 -3.59
N PHE A 46 -0.30 -2.48 -3.51
CA PHE A 46 0.31 -1.17 -3.51
C PHE A 46 1.53 -1.16 -4.43
N ILE A 47 1.61 -0.17 -5.32
CA ILE A 47 2.82 0.10 -6.13
C ILE A 47 3.23 1.57 -6.00
N CYS A 48 4.53 1.81 -6.06
CA CYS A 48 5.10 3.14 -5.86
C CYS A 48 6.33 3.33 -6.74
N PHE A 49 6.45 4.51 -7.34
CA PHE A 49 7.53 4.89 -8.24
C PHE A 49 8.14 6.23 -7.82
N HIS A 50 9.43 6.40 -8.08
CA HIS A 50 10.06 7.71 -8.00
C HIS A 50 9.45 8.63 -9.07
N LEU A 51 8.91 9.80 -8.67
CA LEU A 51 8.09 10.63 -9.58
C LEU A 51 8.86 11.16 -10.80
N ARG A 52 10.19 11.28 -10.67
CA ARG A 52 11.09 11.76 -11.74
C ARG A 52 11.89 10.66 -12.43
N ASP A 53 11.73 9.40 -12.01
CA ASP A 53 12.45 8.25 -12.57
C ASP A 53 11.61 6.97 -12.39
N PHE A 54 10.67 6.74 -13.30
CA PHE A 54 9.75 5.59 -13.22
C PHE A 54 10.42 4.22 -13.39
N VAL A 55 11.71 4.18 -13.77
CA VAL A 55 12.47 2.92 -13.74
C VAL A 55 12.74 2.53 -12.29
N ASP A 56 13.00 3.53 -11.43
CA ASP A 56 13.18 3.33 -10.00
C ASP A 56 11.83 3.26 -9.28
N LYS A 57 11.51 2.05 -8.81
CA LYS A 57 10.20 1.72 -8.22
C LYS A 57 10.37 0.88 -6.98
N LEU A 58 9.31 0.76 -6.20
CA LEU A 58 9.25 -0.12 -5.04
C LEU A 58 9.80 -1.52 -5.37
N SER A 59 10.79 -1.94 -4.60
CA SER A 59 11.37 -3.29 -4.65
C SER A 59 11.05 -3.99 -3.34
N PRO A 60 10.14 -4.97 -3.35
CA PRO A 60 9.90 -5.84 -2.21
C PRO A 60 11.19 -6.50 -1.70
N GLU A 61 12.10 -6.87 -2.60
CA GLU A 61 13.35 -7.57 -2.29
C GLU A 61 14.30 -6.69 -1.49
N ASN A 62 14.59 -5.47 -1.99
CA ASN A 62 15.40 -4.51 -1.26
C ASN A 62 14.73 -4.10 0.05
N THR A 63 13.40 -4.01 0.05
CA THR A 63 12.63 -3.66 1.24
C THR A 63 12.82 -4.70 2.35
N GLN A 64 12.70 -5.97 2.05
CA GLN A 64 12.91 -7.03 3.03
C GLN A 64 14.38 -7.12 3.47
N LEU A 65 15.30 -7.07 2.51
CA LEU A 65 16.73 -7.20 2.78
C LEU A 65 17.25 -6.07 3.69
N LEU A 66 16.92 -4.82 3.38
CA LEU A 66 17.46 -3.66 4.09
C LEU A 66 16.77 -3.38 5.43
N ASN A 67 15.54 -3.87 5.63
CA ASN A 67 14.93 -3.88 6.96
C ASN A 67 15.34 -5.11 7.78
N GLY A 68 15.89 -6.16 7.16
CA GLY A 68 16.26 -7.41 7.83
C GLY A 68 15.06 -8.22 8.34
N THR A 69 13.88 -8.01 7.76
CA THR A 69 12.63 -8.69 8.16
C THR A 69 11.73 -8.93 6.96
N LEU A 70 10.91 -9.98 7.04
CA LEU A 70 9.83 -10.24 6.08
C LEU A 70 8.52 -9.56 6.48
N LEU A 71 8.36 -9.21 7.77
CA LEU A 71 7.16 -8.61 8.33
C LEU A 71 7.43 -7.13 8.62
N LEU A 72 6.85 -6.27 7.79
CA LEU A 72 6.94 -4.83 8.00
C LEU A 72 5.94 -4.35 9.04
N THR A 73 6.29 -3.23 9.68
CA THR A 73 5.45 -2.49 10.62
C THR A 73 6.10 -1.12 10.89
N THR A 74 5.55 -0.34 11.80
CA THR A 74 6.04 0.98 12.21
C THR A 74 7.56 1.01 12.41
N GLY A 75 8.21 2.01 11.81
CA GLY A 75 9.66 2.21 11.85
C GLY A 75 10.40 1.61 10.64
N HIS A 76 9.80 0.69 9.89
CA HIS A 76 10.39 0.15 8.67
C HIS A 76 10.22 1.08 7.47
N HIS A 77 11.04 0.87 6.44
CA HIS A 77 11.03 1.70 5.22
C HIS A 77 10.72 0.88 3.98
N LEU A 78 10.04 1.49 3.02
CA LEU A 78 9.88 0.93 1.67
C LEU A 78 11.03 1.42 0.79
N TYR A 79 11.75 0.47 0.17
CA TYR A 79 12.94 0.76 -0.64
C TYR A 79 12.69 0.54 -2.13
N SER A 80 13.36 1.32 -2.95
CA SER A 80 13.30 1.22 -4.40
C SER A 80 14.26 0.15 -4.94
N THR A 81 14.16 -0.13 -6.25
CA THR A 81 15.11 -0.97 -6.99
C THR A 81 16.56 -0.48 -6.90
N LYS A 82 16.77 0.84 -6.73
CA LYS A 82 18.09 1.45 -6.50
C LYS A 82 18.45 1.59 -5.01
N ALA A 83 17.71 0.93 -4.12
CA ALA A 83 17.85 1.02 -2.66
C ALA A 83 17.62 2.44 -2.08
N THR A 84 16.90 3.30 -2.80
CA THR A 84 16.44 4.58 -2.26
C THR A 84 15.30 4.35 -1.27
N ARG A 85 15.31 4.98 -0.10
CA ARG A 85 14.14 5.00 0.79
C ARG A 85 13.03 5.83 0.14
N LEU A 86 11.97 5.18 -0.32
CA LEU A 86 10.80 5.81 -0.93
C LEU A 86 9.86 6.32 0.16
N MET A 87 9.52 5.47 1.12
CA MET A 87 8.56 5.77 2.17
C MET A 87 8.97 5.17 3.52
N THR A 88 8.39 5.68 4.60
CA THR A 88 8.56 5.18 5.96
C THR A 88 7.19 4.88 6.58
N ILE A 89 7.05 3.71 7.21
CA ILE A 89 5.84 3.36 7.95
C ILE A 89 5.89 4.09 9.30
N THR A 90 5.00 5.07 9.50
CA THR A 90 4.98 5.91 10.71
C THR A 90 3.93 5.48 11.73
N ALA A 91 2.92 4.72 11.29
CA ALA A 91 1.94 4.07 12.15
C ALA A 91 1.36 2.85 11.43
N ASP A 92 1.04 1.81 12.19
CA ASP A 92 0.48 0.55 11.68
C ASP A 92 -0.33 -0.10 12.80
N THR A 93 -1.64 -0.22 12.61
CA THR A 93 -2.52 -0.92 13.55
C THR A 93 -2.89 -2.34 13.09
N CYS A 94 -2.63 -2.67 11.82
CA CYS A 94 -2.85 -4.00 11.24
C CYS A 94 -1.77 -5.00 11.67
N GLY A 95 -0.50 -4.60 11.59
CA GLY A 95 0.67 -5.41 11.95
C GLY A 95 1.03 -6.54 10.99
N VAL A 96 0.34 -6.68 9.85
CA VAL A 96 0.57 -7.75 8.87
C VAL A 96 0.53 -7.18 7.45
N HIS A 97 1.68 -7.15 6.78
CA HIS A 97 1.84 -6.64 5.42
C HIS A 97 2.69 -7.61 4.60
N ASP A 98 2.16 -8.07 3.46
CA ASP A 98 2.82 -9.04 2.61
C ASP A 98 3.51 -8.36 1.42
N LEU A 99 4.79 -8.66 1.24
CA LEU A 99 5.63 -8.19 0.12
C LEU A 99 6.06 -9.32 -0.82
N ILE A 100 5.81 -10.56 -0.44
CA ILE A 100 6.22 -11.76 -1.20
C ILE A 100 5.11 -12.12 -2.18
N SER A 101 3.86 -11.89 -1.76
CA SER A 101 2.67 -12.23 -2.49
C SER A 101 2.39 -11.24 -3.61
N GLY A 102 3.00 -11.47 -4.77
CA GLY A 102 2.73 -10.65 -5.96
C GLY A 102 1.24 -10.58 -6.31
N SER A 103 0.83 -9.48 -6.96
CA SER A 103 -0.56 -9.18 -7.32
C SER A 103 -1.29 -10.30 -8.05
N CYS A 104 -2.56 -10.54 -7.66
CA CYS A 104 -3.41 -11.49 -8.40
C CYS A 104 -3.63 -11.05 -9.85
N SER A 105 -3.64 -12.01 -10.77
CA SER A 105 -3.76 -11.80 -12.22
C SER A 105 -4.67 -12.83 -12.90
N GLU A 106 -5.11 -12.55 -14.14
CA GLU A 106 -5.84 -13.50 -15.01
C GLU A 106 -5.13 -14.85 -15.10
N TYR A 107 -3.81 -14.84 -15.33
CA TYR A 107 -3.00 -16.06 -15.39
C TYR A 107 -3.10 -16.87 -14.09
N THR A 108 -2.94 -16.22 -12.93
CA THR A 108 -3.02 -16.93 -11.65
C THR A 108 -4.42 -17.37 -11.28
N ASN A 109 -5.45 -16.62 -11.68
CA ASN A 109 -6.83 -17.03 -11.45
C ASN A 109 -7.17 -18.27 -12.29
N ALA A 110 -6.71 -18.31 -13.55
CA ALA A 110 -6.88 -19.48 -14.41
C ALA A 110 -6.12 -20.70 -13.86
N PHE A 111 -4.87 -20.50 -13.45
CA PHE A 111 -4.03 -21.60 -12.93
C PHE A 111 -4.52 -22.15 -11.59
N ARG A 112 -4.87 -21.27 -10.64
CA ARG A 112 -5.22 -21.67 -9.26
C ARG A 112 -6.67 -22.08 -9.09
N TYR A 113 -7.58 -21.42 -9.81
CA TYR A 113 -9.02 -21.54 -9.58
C TYR A 113 -9.79 -22.01 -10.81
N GLY A 114 -9.13 -22.21 -11.96
CA GLY A 114 -9.78 -22.67 -13.18
C GLY A 114 -10.73 -21.65 -13.82
N VAL A 115 -10.60 -20.36 -13.49
CA VAL A 115 -11.50 -19.30 -14.00
C VAL A 115 -10.78 -18.29 -14.88
N ARG A 116 -11.51 -17.69 -15.82
CA ARG A 116 -11.01 -16.70 -16.78
C ARG A 116 -11.93 -15.49 -16.84
N GLY A 117 -11.41 -14.34 -17.26
CA GLY A 117 -12.17 -13.09 -17.43
C GLY A 117 -12.65 -12.49 -16.12
N THR A 118 -11.94 -12.74 -15.02
CA THR A 118 -12.31 -12.27 -13.67
C THR A 118 -11.51 -11.02 -13.27
N PRO A 119 -12.11 -10.07 -12.53
CA PRO A 119 -11.38 -8.92 -11.98
C PRO A 119 -10.16 -9.36 -11.16
N ASN A 120 -9.06 -8.61 -11.27
CA ASN A 120 -7.80 -8.90 -10.58
C ASN A 120 -6.95 -7.63 -10.44
N CYS A 121 -6.12 -7.55 -9.39
CA CYS A 121 -5.29 -6.38 -9.11
C CYS A 121 -4.33 -6.06 -10.25
N ARG A 122 -3.83 -7.09 -10.94
CA ARG A 122 -2.95 -6.88 -12.09
C ARG A 122 -3.61 -6.14 -13.23
N SER A 123 -4.86 -6.45 -13.53
CA SER A 123 -5.66 -5.73 -14.52
C SER A 123 -5.96 -4.32 -14.03
N ASN A 124 -6.10 -4.13 -12.72
CA ASN A 124 -6.20 -2.79 -12.13
C ASN A 124 -4.87 -2.01 -12.25
N PHE A 125 -3.71 -2.69 -12.21
CA PHE A 125 -2.40 -2.03 -12.31
C PHE A 125 -1.79 -1.91 -13.70
N SER A 126 -1.77 -2.96 -14.54
CA SER A 126 -1.07 -2.93 -15.85
C SER A 126 -1.26 -4.09 -16.85
N ALA A 127 -1.51 -5.36 -16.50
CA ALA A 127 -0.96 -6.58 -17.17
C ALA A 127 0.30 -7.15 -16.46
N GLY A 128 0.44 -8.49 -16.38
CA GLY A 128 1.60 -9.25 -15.82
C GLY A 128 1.24 -10.28 -14.72
N GLY A 129 2.12 -10.98 -13.95
CA GLY A 129 1.73 -12.07 -13.00
C GLY A 129 2.38 -12.20 -11.59
N ALA A 130 1.80 -13.10 -10.78
CA ALA A 130 1.86 -13.27 -9.31
C ALA A 130 2.90 -14.32 -8.77
N THR A 131 3.00 -14.82 -7.51
CA THR A 131 2.07 -14.96 -6.35
C THR A 131 2.73 -15.41 -5.02
N GLY A 132 1.96 -15.21 -3.94
CA GLY A 132 1.80 -15.90 -2.64
C GLY A 132 0.42 -15.45 -2.09
N ILE A 133 -0.21 -16.07 -1.08
CA ILE A 133 -1.44 -15.49 -0.46
C ILE A 133 -1.47 -15.83 1.03
N GLN A 134 -1.64 -14.82 1.89
CA GLN A 134 -1.90 -14.96 3.32
C GLN A 134 -3.25 -14.35 3.69
N GLU A 135 -3.86 -14.85 4.77
CA GLU A 135 -5.08 -14.29 5.33
C GLU A 135 -4.79 -12.99 6.09
N LEU A 136 -5.54 -11.92 5.79
CA LEU A 136 -5.43 -10.66 6.51
C LEU A 136 -6.29 -10.68 7.78
N LYS A 137 -5.76 -10.09 8.86
CA LYS A 137 -6.41 -10.05 10.19
C LYS A 137 -6.87 -8.64 10.62
N SER A 138 -6.91 -7.68 9.69
CA SER A 138 -7.36 -6.31 9.99
C SER A 138 -8.81 -6.27 10.46
N LYS A 139 -9.13 -5.25 11.24
CA LYS A 139 -10.45 -4.91 11.77
C LYS A 139 -10.94 -3.59 11.18
N PRO A 140 -12.26 -3.31 11.20
CA PRO A 140 -12.78 -2.01 10.79
C PRO A 140 -12.06 -0.85 11.50
N GLY A 141 -11.60 0.12 10.71
CA GLY A 141 -10.87 1.29 11.18
C GLY A 141 -9.36 1.08 11.38
N ASP A 142 -8.82 -0.11 11.13
CA ASP A 142 -7.37 -0.29 11.11
C ASP A 142 -6.74 0.54 9.98
N TYR A 143 -5.55 1.07 10.22
CA TYR A 143 -4.88 1.95 9.28
C TYR A 143 -3.36 1.76 9.23
N LEU A 144 -2.80 2.18 8.11
CA LEU A 144 -1.36 2.25 7.84
C LEU A 144 -1.00 3.67 7.39
N ASP A 145 -0.01 4.27 8.05
CA ASP A 145 0.55 5.57 7.66
C ASP A 145 1.90 5.41 6.98
N LEU A 146 2.00 5.96 5.77
CA LEU A 146 3.19 5.98 4.94
C LEU A 146 3.63 7.41 4.69
N ARG A 147 4.75 7.81 5.29
CA ARG A 147 5.40 9.10 5.01
C ARG A 147 6.26 8.99 3.75
N ALA A 148 6.05 9.87 2.79
CA ALA A 148 6.91 9.97 1.61
C ALA A 148 8.29 10.58 1.98
N ASN A 149 9.37 9.88 1.65
CA ASN A 149 10.74 10.38 1.84
C ASN A 149 11.22 11.22 0.64
N ILE A 150 10.61 11.03 -0.52
CA ILE A 150 10.89 11.73 -1.78
C ILE A 150 9.57 12.02 -2.52
N ASP A 151 9.63 12.63 -3.71
CA ASP A 151 8.47 12.80 -4.58
C ASP A 151 8.11 11.47 -5.27
N LEU A 152 6.85 11.03 -5.17
CA LEU A 152 6.39 9.71 -5.57
C LEU A 152 5.13 9.75 -6.46
N LEU A 153 5.01 8.75 -7.33
CA LEU A 153 3.74 8.34 -7.93
C LEU A 153 3.32 7.02 -7.28
N ILE A 154 2.09 6.96 -6.78
CA ILE A 154 1.53 5.81 -6.08
C ILE A 154 0.27 5.34 -6.81
N ALA A 155 0.07 4.03 -6.85
CA ALA A 155 -1.21 3.44 -7.21
C ALA A 155 -1.59 2.32 -6.24
N ILE A 156 -2.88 2.27 -5.92
CA ILE A 156 -3.47 1.30 -4.99
C ILE A 156 -4.60 0.57 -5.71
N SER A 157 -4.64 -0.75 -5.58
CA SER A 157 -5.75 -1.57 -6.07
C SER A 157 -6.40 -2.25 -4.89
N ASN A 158 -7.71 -2.05 -4.76
CA ASN A 158 -8.53 -2.72 -3.78
C ASN A 158 -8.81 -4.16 -4.25
N CYS A 159 -8.16 -5.15 -3.61
CA CYS A 159 -8.08 -6.51 -4.15
C CYS A 159 -9.46 -7.16 -4.36
N PRO A 160 -9.75 -7.74 -5.54
CA PRO A 160 -11.08 -8.29 -5.84
C PRO A 160 -11.26 -9.77 -5.48
N GLN A 161 -10.30 -10.40 -4.82
CA GLN A 161 -10.31 -11.85 -4.59
C GLN A 161 -11.43 -12.28 -3.63
N GLU A 162 -12.21 -13.25 -4.09
CA GLU A 162 -13.30 -13.92 -3.35
C GLU A 162 -13.06 -15.44 -3.21
N ARG A 163 -12.02 -15.96 -3.86
CA ARG A 163 -11.77 -17.41 -4.00
C ARG A 163 -10.73 -17.94 -3.03
N ASN A 164 -10.23 -17.06 -2.16
CA ASN A 164 -9.26 -17.37 -1.13
C ASN A 164 -9.51 -16.40 0.05
N PRO A 165 -8.91 -16.66 1.23
CA PRO A 165 -9.26 -15.93 2.44
C PRO A 165 -8.61 -14.54 2.55
N CYS A 166 -7.84 -14.05 1.55
CA CYS A 166 -7.04 -12.82 1.70
C CYS A 166 -7.88 -11.62 2.10
N ASN A 167 -9.07 -11.45 1.50
CA ASN A 167 -10.00 -10.36 1.79
C ASN A 167 -11.18 -10.78 2.70
N GLY A 168 -11.01 -11.83 3.50
CA GLY A 168 -12.14 -12.40 4.26
C GLY A 168 -13.28 -12.92 3.38
N TRP A 169 -12.98 -13.33 2.13
CA TRP A 169 -13.90 -13.87 1.11
C TRP A 169 -14.88 -12.85 0.49
N THR A 170 -14.92 -11.61 0.96
CA THR A 170 -15.84 -10.59 0.45
C THR A 170 -15.11 -9.25 0.40
N PRO A 171 -14.70 -8.79 -0.80
CA PRO A 171 -14.04 -7.49 -0.95
C PRO A 171 -14.91 -6.34 -0.43
N THR A 172 -14.31 -5.49 0.38
CA THR A 172 -14.90 -4.30 1.02
C THR A 172 -14.14 -3.03 0.63
N THR A 173 -14.49 -1.91 1.23
CA THR A 173 -14.04 -0.57 0.83
C THR A 173 -12.78 -0.13 1.59
N LEU A 174 -11.86 0.56 0.90
CA LEU A 174 -10.72 1.25 1.51
C LEU A 174 -10.87 2.76 1.38
N GLU A 175 -10.35 3.52 2.33
CA GLU A 175 -10.18 4.98 2.23
C GLU A 175 -8.69 5.31 2.18
N VAL A 176 -8.32 6.27 1.33
CA VAL A 176 -6.96 6.78 1.23
C VAL A 176 -6.97 8.28 1.39
N VAL A 177 -6.22 8.77 2.37
CA VAL A 177 -6.11 10.20 2.67
C VAL A 177 -4.65 10.62 2.68
N VAL A 178 -4.31 11.68 1.94
CA VAL A 178 -2.98 12.29 1.95
C VAL A 178 -3.04 13.62 2.68
N TYR A 179 -2.15 13.78 3.64
CA TYR A 179 -2.01 15.00 4.44
C TYR A 179 -0.74 15.76 4.06
N GLU A 180 -0.88 17.08 3.97
CA GLU A 180 0.22 18.00 4.16
C GLU A 180 0.59 17.97 5.64
N VAL A 181 1.70 17.31 5.96
CA VAL A 181 2.24 17.34 7.31
C VAL A 181 3.32 18.41 7.33
N GLU A 182 3.03 19.54 7.97
CA GLU A 182 4.06 20.53 8.32
C GLU A 182 5.25 19.79 8.95
N PRO A 183 6.50 20.10 8.58
CA PRO A 183 7.65 19.45 9.20
C PRO A 183 7.51 19.62 10.71
N THR A 184 7.35 18.52 11.45
CA THR A 184 7.33 18.55 12.91
C THR A 184 8.55 19.33 13.35
N GLY A 185 8.32 20.51 13.94
CA GLY A 185 9.36 21.48 14.21
C GLY A 185 10.52 20.88 14.99
N LYS A 186 11.74 21.24 14.56
CA LYS A 186 13.06 20.96 15.14
C LYS A 186 13.63 19.54 14.96
N GLY A 187 14.35 19.40 13.85
CA GLY A 187 15.73 18.89 13.83
C GLY A 187 15.95 17.42 14.15
N ALA A 188 15.97 16.58 13.11
CA ALA A 188 16.85 15.40 13.09
C ALA A 188 18.11 15.76 12.28
N PRO A 189 19.32 15.41 12.73
CA PRO A 189 20.53 15.68 11.94
C PRO A 189 20.47 14.88 10.65
N ARG A 190 20.78 15.54 9.53
CA ARG A 190 21.21 14.85 8.32
C ARG A 190 22.51 14.12 8.67
N GLN A 191 22.47 12.79 8.73
CA GLN A 191 23.69 11.98 8.61
C GLN A 191 24.02 11.83 7.12
#